data_AF-A0A7K2BVT2-F1
#
_entry.id   AF-A0A7K2BVT2-F1
#
_cell.length_a   1.000
_cell.length_b   1.000
_cell.length_c   1.000
_cell.angle_alpha   90.00
_cell.angle_beta   90.00
_cell.angle_gamma   90.00
#
_symmetry.space_group_name_H-M   'P 1'
#
loop_
_entity.id
_entity.type
_entity.pdbx_description
1 polymer ?
#
loop_
_entity_poly.entity_id
_entity_poly.type
_entity_poly.pdbx_seq_one_letter_code
_entity_poly.pdbx_strand_id
1 'polypeptide(L)'
;MSSDLPPPPLPDGLVAVVKRVCPTCELVAPVLSDLHERAGLTVITQDDPHFPAEADWVHHDDDLAISWHHGIEVVPTLLRVVEGSEYRRTVGWSRSEWEQFTGLAGLGEGLPGWRPGCGSLSVDPAHAEELAVRFSASGLSSRRVETASLEDEWEAMWDRGWSDG
;
A
#
# COMPACT_ATOMS: atom_id res chain seq x y z
N MET A 1 -12.15 -5.40 -22.21
CA MET A 1 -13.05 -5.41 -21.05
C MET A 1 -12.17 -5.12 -19.85
N SER A 2 -12.29 -3.91 -19.28
CA SER A 2 -11.52 -3.50 -18.09
C SER A 2 -11.98 -4.38 -16.94
N SER A 3 -11.10 -5.23 -16.41
CA SER A 3 -11.41 -6.02 -15.22
C SER A 3 -10.96 -5.23 -14.00
N ASP A 4 -11.52 -4.03 -13.79
CA ASP A 4 -11.35 -3.28 -12.54
C ASP A 4 -12.09 -4.03 -11.43
N LEU A 5 -11.45 -5.07 -10.90
CA LEU A 5 -11.86 -5.64 -9.63
C LEU A 5 -11.72 -4.52 -8.57
N PRO A 6 -12.77 -4.26 -7.78
CA PRO A 6 -12.68 -3.26 -6.73
C PRO A 6 -11.56 -3.66 -5.75
N PRO A 7 -10.86 -2.68 -5.14
CA PRO A 7 -9.81 -2.99 -4.17
C PRO A 7 -10.39 -3.80 -3.00
N PRO A 8 -9.58 -4.67 -2.36
CA PRO A 8 -10.02 -5.41 -1.18
C PRO A 8 -10.51 -4.43 -0.11
N PRO A 9 -11.64 -4.71 0.57
CA PRO A 9 -12.20 -3.80 1.56
C PRO A 9 -11.24 -3.64 2.75
N LEU A 10 -11.13 -2.41 3.26
CA LEU A 10 -10.40 -2.12 4.48
C LEU A 10 -11.28 -2.34 5.72
N PRO A 11 -10.69 -2.56 6.91
CA PRO A 11 -11.42 -2.47 8.17
C PRO A 11 -12.05 -1.09 8.34
N ASP A 12 -13.33 -1.04 8.72
CA ASP A 12 -14.00 0.23 9.01
C ASP A 12 -13.36 0.95 10.19
N GLY A 13 -13.33 2.28 10.13
CA GLY A 13 -12.78 3.09 11.22
C GLY A 13 -11.43 3.73 10.88
N LEU A 14 -10.49 3.70 11.83
CA LEU A 14 -9.15 4.28 11.62
C LEU A 14 -8.25 3.13 11.18
N VAL A 15 -7.51 3.32 10.10
CA VAL A 15 -6.50 2.35 9.65
C VAL A 15 -5.19 3.08 9.45
N ALA A 16 -4.09 2.60 10.02
CA ALA A 16 -2.77 3.13 9.71
C ALA A 16 -1.96 2.09 8.93
N VAL A 17 -1.40 2.51 7.80
CA VAL A 17 -0.45 1.70 7.02
C VAL A 17 0.96 2.17 7.34
N VAL A 18 1.80 1.24 7.79
CA VAL A 18 3.13 1.51 8.36
C VAL A 18 4.16 0.51 7.88
N LYS A 19 5.45 0.80 8.14
CA LYS A 19 6.53 -0.16 7.99
C LYS A 19 7.58 0.05 9.07
N ARG A 20 8.16 -1.04 9.58
CA ARG A 20 9.19 -1.06 10.61
C ARG A 20 10.44 -0.28 10.21
N VAL A 21 10.90 -0.42 8.97
CA VAL A 21 12.12 0.27 8.50
C VAL A 21 11.93 1.77 8.22
N CYS A 22 10.80 2.36 8.60
CA CYS A 22 10.56 3.80 8.51
C CYS A 22 10.79 4.48 9.89
N PRO A 23 11.78 5.39 10.02
CA PRO A 23 12.06 6.07 11.28
C PRO A 23 10.86 6.85 11.84
N THR A 24 10.01 7.39 10.97
CA THR A 24 8.78 8.09 11.39
C THR A 24 7.73 7.11 11.89
N CYS A 25 7.60 5.92 11.31
CA CYS A 25 6.73 4.87 11.83
C CYS A 25 7.20 4.42 13.21
N GLU A 26 8.50 4.16 13.41
CA GLU A 26 9.05 3.80 14.73
C GLU A 26 8.80 4.90 15.77
N LEU A 27 9.00 6.17 15.40
CA LEU A 27 8.73 7.31 16.27
C LEU A 27 7.28 7.36 16.75
N VAL A 28 6.32 7.09 15.87
CA VAL A 28 4.88 7.17 16.19
C VAL A 28 4.30 5.86 16.70
N ALA A 29 5.09 4.78 16.84
CA ALA A 29 4.60 3.49 17.33
C ALA A 29 3.79 3.59 18.65
N PRO A 30 4.19 4.40 19.66
CA PRO A 30 3.37 4.60 20.86
C PRO A 30 2.03 5.30 20.58
N VAL A 31 1.98 6.18 19.58
CA VAL A 31 0.75 6.87 19.16
C VAL A 31 -0.22 5.90 18.49
N LEU A 32 0.28 4.90 17.75
CA LEU A 32 -0.57 3.87 17.15
C LEU A 32 -1.30 3.05 18.23
N SER A 33 -0.59 2.67 19.29
CA SER A 33 -1.21 1.98 20.44
C SER A 33 -2.23 2.88 21.17
N ASP A 34 -1.91 4.15 21.42
CA ASP A 34 -2.85 5.12 22.03
C ASP A 34 -4.13 5.30 21.19
N LEU A 35 -3.98 5.40 19.86
CA LEU A 35 -5.11 5.48 18.94
C LEU A 35 -5.93 4.19 18.90
N HIS A 36 -5.30 3.03 19.03
CA HIS A 36 -6.01 1.77 19.17
C HIS A 36 -6.88 1.77 20.44
N GLU A 37 -6.30 2.11 21.59
CA GLU A 37 -7.00 2.13 22.86
C GLU A 37 -8.16 3.14 22.89
N ARG A 38 -7.98 4.32 22.29
CA ARG A 38 -8.95 5.42 22.37
C ARG A 38 -10.00 5.40 21.26
N ALA A 39 -9.70 4.83 20.10
CA ALA A 39 -10.54 4.94 18.91
C ALA A 39 -10.61 3.66 18.05
N GLY A 40 -10.02 2.55 18.49
CA GLY A 40 -10.07 1.28 17.77
C GLY A 40 -9.29 1.29 16.45
N LEU A 41 -8.15 1.98 16.40
CA LEU A 41 -7.22 1.91 15.27
C LEU A 41 -6.87 0.46 14.92
N THR A 42 -6.91 0.14 13.62
CA THR A 42 -6.29 -1.04 13.04
C THR A 42 -4.99 -0.65 12.35
N VAL A 43 -3.94 -1.46 12.47
CA VAL A 43 -2.66 -1.26 11.79
C VAL A 43 -2.44 -2.32 10.72
N ILE A 44 -1.91 -1.86 9.59
CA ILE A 44 -1.45 -2.68 8.49
C ILE A 44 0.05 -2.42 8.33
N THR A 45 0.88 -3.43 8.57
CA THR A 45 2.35 -3.34 8.53
C THR A 45 2.89 -4.04 7.29
N GLN A 46 3.87 -3.42 6.61
CA GLN A 46 4.37 -3.87 5.30
C GLN A 46 5.56 -4.85 5.35
N ASP A 47 6.28 -4.92 6.47
CA ASP A 47 7.61 -5.58 6.53
C ASP A 47 7.87 -6.41 7.80
N ASP A 48 7.23 -6.10 8.93
CA ASP A 48 7.37 -6.83 10.19
C ASP A 48 5.99 -7.11 10.79
N PRO A 49 5.55 -8.38 10.87
CA PRO A 49 4.24 -8.75 11.43
C PRO A 49 4.09 -8.42 12.92
N HIS A 50 5.17 -8.12 13.63
CA HIS A 50 5.16 -7.79 15.06
C HIS A 50 5.25 -6.27 15.32
N PHE A 51 5.24 -5.45 14.26
CA PHE A 51 5.29 -3.99 14.37
C PHE A 51 3.88 -3.37 14.25
N PRO A 52 3.49 -2.40 15.10
CA PRO A 52 4.25 -1.78 16.20
C PRO A 52 4.28 -2.60 17.49
N ALA A 53 3.43 -3.61 17.61
CA ALA A 53 3.36 -4.53 18.74
C ALA A 53 2.73 -5.86 18.30
N GLU A 54 2.96 -6.92 19.07
CA GLU A 54 2.25 -8.19 18.90
C GLU A 54 0.82 -8.07 19.44
N ALA A 55 -0.15 -7.78 18.57
CA ALA A 55 -1.53 -7.59 18.97
C ALA A 55 -2.53 -7.90 17.84
N ASP A 56 -3.76 -8.25 18.21
CA ASP A 56 -4.83 -8.65 17.26
C ASP A 56 -5.29 -7.52 16.32
N TRP A 57 -4.94 -6.26 16.63
CA TRP A 57 -5.24 -5.09 15.80
C TRP A 57 -4.14 -4.76 14.79
N VAL A 58 -3.10 -5.59 14.70
CA VAL A 58 -1.99 -5.48 13.75
C VAL A 58 -2.11 -6.59 12.71
N HIS A 59 -2.16 -6.20 11.45
CA HIS A 59 -2.23 -7.13 10.31
C HIS A 59 -1.01 -6.95 9.40
N HIS A 60 -0.43 -8.07 8.99
CA HIS A 60 0.72 -8.07 8.09
C HIS A 60 0.26 -8.10 6.63
N ASP A 61 0.65 -7.08 5.86
CA ASP A 61 0.45 -6.96 4.42
C ASP A 61 1.65 -7.58 3.69
N ASP A 62 1.89 -8.87 3.93
CA ASP A 62 3.07 -9.62 3.50
C ASP A 62 3.29 -9.58 1.98
N ASP A 63 2.20 -9.59 1.20
CA ASP A 63 2.25 -9.52 -0.25
C ASP A 63 1.99 -8.12 -0.82
N LEU A 64 1.91 -7.11 0.05
CA LEU A 64 1.67 -5.70 -0.26
C LEU A 64 0.36 -5.45 -1.04
N ALA A 65 -0.57 -6.41 -1.08
CA ALA A 65 -1.81 -6.29 -1.84
C ALA A 65 -2.65 -5.12 -1.34
N ILE A 66 -2.78 -4.95 -0.02
CA ILE A 66 -3.56 -3.84 0.54
C ILE A 66 -2.88 -2.51 0.19
N SER A 67 -1.58 -2.41 0.44
CA SER A 67 -0.82 -1.19 0.17
C SER A 67 -0.87 -0.80 -1.31
N TRP A 68 -0.77 -1.77 -2.22
CA TRP A 68 -0.84 -1.54 -3.67
C TRP A 68 -2.24 -1.13 -4.12
N HIS A 69 -3.28 -1.90 -3.77
CA HIS A 69 -4.64 -1.65 -4.23
C HIS A 69 -5.21 -0.33 -3.69
N HIS A 70 -4.77 0.10 -2.52
CA HIS A 70 -5.16 1.39 -1.93
C HIS A 70 -4.18 2.52 -2.25
N GLY A 71 -3.20 2.31 -3.15
CA GLY A 71 -2.29 3.36 -3.60
C GLY A 71 -1.56 4.04 -2.43
N ILE A 72 -1.01 3.26 -1.51
CA ILE A 72 -0.24 3.78 -0.38
C ILE A 72 1.16 4.12 -0.88
N GLU A 73 1.41 5.40 -1.15
CA GLU A 73 2.73 5.84 -1.64
C GLU A 73 3.71 6.16 -0.50
N VAL A 74 3.19 6.59 0.65
CA VAL A 74 3.97 7.09 1.80
C VAL A 74 3.53 6.38 3.07
N VAL A 75 4.47 6.13 3.99
CA VAL A 75 4.21 5.61 5.34
C VAL A 75 4.88 6.48 6.41
N PRO A 76 4.26 6.68 7.58
CA PRO A 76 2.93 6.21 7.94
C PRO A 76 1.85 6.94 7.13
N THR A 77 0.80 6.21 6.73
CA THR A 77 -0.45 6.79 6.21
C THR A 77 -1.57 6.45 7.17
N LEU A 78 -2.34 7.45 7.60
CA LEU A 78 -3.53 7.27 8.43
C LEU A 78 -4.78 7.50 7.60
N LEU A 79 -5.65 6.51 7.57
CA LEU A 79 -6.88 6.44 6.80
C LEU A 79 -8.10 6.53 7.71
N ARG A 80 -9.17 7.13 7.20
CA ARG A 80 -10.53 6.96 7.71
C ARG A 80 -11.28 6.12 6.69
N VAL A 81 -11.82 5.00 7.13
CA VAL A 81 -12.54 4.04 6.30
C VAL A 81 -14.02 4.02 6.68
N VAL A 82 -14.89 4.03 5.67
CA VAL A 82 -16.35 3.95 5.80
C VAL A 82 -16.86 2.94 4.77
N GLU A 83 -17.59 1.93 5.23
CA GLU A 83 -18.13 0.84 4.40
C GLU A 83 -17.03 0.14 3.58
N GLY A 84 -15.89 -0.11 4.22
CA GLY A 84 -14.72 -0.76 3.63
C GLY A 84 -13.94 0.07 2.62
N SER A 85 -14.36 1.32 2.37
CA SER A 85 -13.73 2.23 1.41
C SER A 85 -13.06 3.39 2.12
N GLU A 86 -11.91 3.83 1.59
CA GLU A 86 -11.28 5.05 2.10
C GLU A 86 -12.18 6.27 1.89
N TYR A 87 -12.43 7.00 2.98
CA TYR A 87 -13.09 8.30 2.96
C TYR A 87 -12.08 9.46 2.87
N ARG A 88 -10.95 9.36 3.59
CA ARG A 88 -9.85 10.33 3.54
C ARG A 88 -8.58 9.77 4.17
N ARG A 89 -7.44 10.41 3.87
CA ARG A 89 -6.12 10.08 4.45
C ARG A 89 -5.29 11.29 4.86
N THR A 90 -4.29 11.06 5.70
CA THR A 90 -3.12 11.93 5.93
C THR A 90 -1.84 11.09 5.92
N VAL A 91 -0.69 11.70 5.60
CA VAL A 91 0.60 11.01 5.42
C VAL A 91 1.70 11.63 6.27
N GLY A 92 2.67 10.82 6.66
CA GLY A 92 3.70 11.22 7.60
C GLY A 92 3.14 11.48 9.00
N TRP A 93 3.94 12.16 9.82
CA TRP A 93 3.54 12.53 11.18
C TRP A 93 3.40 14.05 11.27
N SER A 94 2.25 14.48 11.73
CA SER A 94 1.97 15.85 12.13
C SER A 94 0.98 15.79 13.27
N ARG A 95 1.39 16.15 14.49
CA ARG A 95 0.53 16.05 15.68
C ARG A 95 -0.79 16.77 15.42
N SER A 96 -0.73 18.03 14.99
CA SER A 96 -1.92 18.84 14.76
C SER A 96 -2.84 18.27 13.68
N GLU A 97 -2.28 17.71 12.60
CA GLU A 97 -3.11 17.10 11.56
C GLU A 97 -3.72 15.78 12.03
N TRP A 98 -2.98 14.95 12.75
CA TRP A 98 -3.49 13.69 13.30
C TRP A 98 -4.55 13.94 14.36
N GLU A 99 -4.39 14.95 15.21
CA GLU A 99 -5.41 15.35 16.19
C GLU A 99 -6.68 15.86 15.51
N GLN A 100 -6.55 16.72 14.48
CA GLN A 100 -7.69 17.14 13.66
C GLN A 100 -8.32 15.97 12.89
N PHE A 101 -7.50 15.03 12.41
CA PHE A 101 -7.94 13.88 11.65
C PHE A 101 -8.73 12.90 12.52
N THR A 102 -8.26 12.64 13.73
CA THR A 102 -8.88 11.66 14.64
C THR A 102 -9.95 12.27 15.53
N GLY A 103 -9.93 13.60 15.73
CA GLY A 103 -10.74 14.29 16.74
C GLY A 103 -10.23 14.08 18.16
N LEU A 104 -9.04 13.49 18.33
CA LEU A 104 -8.40 13.25 19.61
C LEU A 104 -7.32 14.30 19.87
N ALA A 105 -7.21 14.79 21.09
CA ALA A 105 -6.12 15.68 21.50
C ALA A 105 -5.07 14.94 22.34
N GLY A 106 -3.89 15.54 22.48
CA GLY A 106 -2.80 15.06 23.32
C GLY A 106 -2.01 13.92 22.67
N LEU A 107 -1.98 13.83 21.34
CA LEU A 107 -1.31 12.72 20.66
C LEU A 107 0.22 12.88 20.71
N GLY A 108 0.91 11.81 21.13
CA GLY A 108 2.36 11.73 21.08
C GLY A 108 3.07 12.79 21.92
N GLU A 109 2.70 12.94 23.19
CA GLU A 109 3.37 13.85 24.13
C GLU A 109 4.89 13.61 24.13
N GLY A 110 5.68 14.69 24.12
CA GLY A 110 7.14 14.61 24.04
C GLY A 110 7.72 14.32 22.64
N LEU A 111 6.90 13.92 21.66
CA LEU A 111 7.37 13.75 20.28
C LEU A 111 7.53 15.10 19.55
N PRO A 112 8.38 15.19 18.52
CA PRO A 112 8.38 16.31 17.58
C PRO A 112 6.98 16.53 17.01
N GLY A 113 6.58 17.79 16.77
CA GLY A 113 5.26 18.09 16.21
C GLY A 113 5.07 17.61 14.77
N TRP A 114 6.16 17.38 14.02
CA TRP A 114 6.13 16.96 12.63
C TRP A 114 7.36 16.13 12.21
N ARG A 115 7.14 15.12 11.37
CA ARG A 115 8.17 14.35 10.64
C ARG A 115 7.64 13.90 9.27
N PRO A 116 8.47 13.91 8.22
CA PRO A 116 8.08 13.39 6.92
C PRO A 116 7.94 11.86 6.99
N GLY A 117 7.11 11.28 6.12
CA GLY A 117 7.07 9.84 5.90
C GLY A 117 8.22 9.33 5.03
N CYS A 118 8.25 8.02 4.81
CA CYS A 118 9.09 7.34 3.83
C CYS A 118 8.24 6.74 2.72
N GLY A 119 8.83 6.39 1.57
CA GLY A 119 8.11 5.65 0.52
C GLY A 119 7.61 4.30 1.03
N SER A 120 6.38 3.91 0.67
CA SER A 120 5.84 2.57 0.91
C SER A 120 6.64 1.51 0.14
N LEU A 121 6.67 0.28 0.66
CA LEU A 121 7.22 -0.86 -0.10
C LEU A 121 6.43 -1.15 -1.38
N SER A 122 5.14 -0.79 -1.45
CA SER A 122 4.31 -1.02 -2.64
C SER A 122 4.66 -0.15 -3.85
N VAL A 123 5.45 0.91 -3.64
CA VAL A 123 5.98 1.80 -4.68
C VAL A 123 7.51 1.76 -4.78
N ASP A 124 8.15 0.88 -4.00
CA ASP A 124 9.60 0.68 -4.09
C ASP A 124 9.96 0.11 -5.47
N PRO A 125 10.95 0.67 -6.19
CA PRO A 125 11.37 0.14 -7.48
C PRO A 125 11.72 -1.35 -7.49
N ALA A 126 12.14 -1.91 -6.35
CA ALA A 126 12.43 -3.34 -6.21
C ALA A 126 11.16 -4.21 -6.23
N HIS A 127 9.99 -3.67 -5.91
CA HIS A 127 8.71 -4.38 -5.84
C HIS A 127 7.70 -3.94 -6.91
N ALA A 128 7.79 -2.68 -7.37
CA ALA A 128 6.74 -2.04 -8.18
C ALA A 128 6.41 -2.81 -9.47
N GLU A 129 7.40 -3.33 -10.19
CA GLU A 129 7.17 -4.11 -11.41
C GLU A 129 6.47 -5.44 -11.12
N GLU A 130 6.92 -6.18 -10.10
CA GLU A 130 6.31 -7.44 -9.69
C GLU A 130 4.86 -7.22 -9.24
N LEU A 131 4.62 -6.23 -8.40
CA LEU A 131 3.29 -5.89 -7.90
C LEU A 131 2.36 -5.44 -9.03
N ALA A 132 2.87 -4.68 -9.99
CA ALA A 132 2.11 -4.32 -11.18
C ALA A 132 1.71 -5.57 -11.98
N VAL A 133 2.62 -6.53 -12.20
CA VAL A 133 2.28 -7.80 -12.87
C VAL A 133 1.26 -8.60 -12.08
N ARG A 134 1.40 -8.65 -10.75
CA ARG A 134 0.57 -9.47 -9.86
C ARG A 134 -0.85 -8.91 -9.67
N PHE A 135 -0.97 -7.59 -9.51
CA PHE A 135 -2.21 -6.95 -9.07
C PHE A 135 -2.88 -6.06 -10.12
N SER A 136 -2.20 -5.75 -11.23
CA SER A 136 -2.87 -5.05 -12.33
C SER A 136 -3.96 -5.92 -12.95
N ALA A 137 -5.10 -5.29 -13.25
CA ALA A 137 -6.18 -5.88 -14.01
C ALA A 137 -5.79 -6.30 -15.44
N SER A 138 -4.62 -5.86 -15.92
CA SER A 138 -4.06 -6.30 -17.19
C SER A 138 -3.48 -7.70 -17.04
N GLY A 139 -4.34 -8.71 -17.18
CA GLY A 139 -3.88 -10.07 -17.40
C GLY A 139 -2.91 -10.06 -18.57
N LEU A 140 -1.67 -10.51 -18.34
CA LEU A 140 -0.75 -10.84 -19.42
C LEU A 140 -1.42 -11.90 -20.29
N SER A 141 -1.93 -11.50 -21.45
CA SER A 141 -2.50 -12.46 -22.40
C SER A 141 -1.37 -13.02 -23.25
N SER A 142 -1.06 -14.29 -23.07
CA SER A 142 -0.25 -15.02 -24.04
C SER A 142 -1.16 -15.71 -25.05
N ARG A 143 -0.72 -15.76 -26.30
CA ARG A 143 -1.32 -16.62 -27.32
C ARG A 143 -0.21 -17.32 -28.07
N ARG A 144 -0.41 -18.59 -28.42
CA ARG A 144 0.47 -19.25 -29.37
C ARG A 144 0.23 -18.63 -30.75
N VAL A 145 1.32 -18.29 -31.43
CA VAL A 145 1.29 -17.87 -32.83
C VAL A 145 1.87 -19.02 -33.63
N GLU A 146 1.02 -19.65 -34.43
CA GLU A 146 1.47 -20.65 -35.39
C GLU A 146 2.09 -19.94 -36.59
N THR A 147 3.27 -20.41 -37.00
CA THR A 147 3.91 -20.07 -38.27
C THR A 147 3.71 -21.22 -39.24
N ALA A 148 3.54 -20.93 -40.53
CA ALA A 148 3.48 -21.99 -41.53
C ALA A 148 4.86 -22.68 -41.65
N SER A 149 4.89 -23.95 -42.07
CA SER A 149 6.14 -24.75 -42.11
C SER A 149 7.23 -24.20 -43.04
N LEU A 150 6.91 -23.22 -43.90
CA LEU A 150 7.82 -22.55 -44.83
C LEU A 150 7.87 -21.03 -44.59
N GLU A 151 7.18 -20.53 -43.55
CA GLU A 151 7.19 -19.12 -43.18
C GLU A 151 8.48 -18.85 -42.39
N ASP A 152 9.22 -17.81 -42.78
CA ASP A 152 10.38 -17.34 -42.03
C ASP A 152 9.91 -16.64 -40.75
N GLU A 153 10.42 -17.08 -39.60
CA GLU A 153 10.01 -16.58 -38.30
C GLU A 153 10.32 -15.09 -38.12
N TRP A 154 11.43 -14.59 -38.66
CA TRP A 154 11.83 -13.19 -38.53
C TRP A 154 10.98 -12.27 -39.39
N GLU A 155 10.70 -12.67 -40.64
CA GLU A 155 9.79 -11.94 -41.52
C GLU A 155 8.35 -11.93 -40.94
N ALA A 156 7.91 -13.07 -40.40
CA ALA A 156 6.62 -13.18 -39.71
C ALA A 156 6.49 -12.25 -38.49
N MET A 157 7.54 -12.11 -37.70
CA MET A 157 7.60 -11.19 -36.56
C MET A 157 7.58 -9.73 -37.02
N TRP A 158 8.37 -9.39 -38.04
CA TRP A 158 8.42 -8.06 -38.64
C TRP A 158 7.06 -7.63 -39.21
N ASP A 159 6.39 -8.49 -39.98
CA ASP A 159 5.06 -8.24 -40.56
C ASP A 159 3.98 -8.02 -39.50
N ARG A 160 4.17 -8.57 -38.30
CA ARG A 160 3.29 -8.39 -37.13
C ARG A 160 3.67 -7.16 -36.29
N GLY A 161 4.66 -6.39 -36.74
CA GLY A 161 5.15 -5.18 -36.06
C GLY A 161 5.98 -5.48 -34.82
N TRP A 162 6.54 -6.69 -34.71
CA TRP A 162 7.44 -7.06 -33.62
C TRP A 162 8.88 -6.84 -34.08
N SER A 163 9.40 -5.66 -33.81
CA SER A 163 10.81 -5.31 -34.01
C SER A 163 11.36 -4.63 -32.75
N ASP A 164 12.67 -4.75 -32.54
CA ASP A 164 13.40 -4.07 -31.44
C ASP A 164 13.62 -2.57 -31.70
N GLY A 165 13.39 -2.12 -32.94
CA GLY A 165 13.50 -0.71 -33.34
C GLY A 165 14.82 -0.41 -34.04
#